data_AF-A0A842UI03-F1
#
_entry.id   AF-A0A842UI03-F1
#
_cell.length_a   1.000
_cell.length_b   1.000
_cell.length_c   1.000
_cell.angle_alpha   90.00
_cell.angle_beta   90.00
_cell.angle_gamma   90.00
#
_symmetry.space_group_name_H-M   'P 1'
#
loop_
_entity.id
_entity.type
_entity.pdbx_description
1 polymer ?
#
loop_
_entity_poly.entity_id
_entity_poly.type
_entity_poly.pdbx_seq_one_letter_code
_entity_poly.pdbx_strand_id
1 'polypeptide(L)'
;MDELVRERLRRTSDDLSLHTASPPSKIEEVFNFDAHEMEAIPSQVLSQYTVMLGQYLITLQYRYNVSRVEAGSKRKALDRKVKSLIRSGDIPGKSLSEREANAIASDPYLQELEQEYDIAVAERDLLEGIDKPIIELMNALKAENNRRRDERNIIAKERY
;
A
#
# COMPACT_ATOMS: atom_id res chain seq x y z
N MET A 1 17.53 -22.48 14.41
CA MET A 1 16.96 -22.04 13.13
C MET A 1 16.03 -20.84 13.37
N ASP A 2 16.48 -19.82 14.12
CA ASP A 2 15.56 -18.80 14.67
C ASP A 2 16.11 -17.36 14.56
N GLU A 3 17.41 -17.15 14.75
CA GLU A 3 18.04 -15.82 14.59
C GLU A 3 18.02 -15.33 13.13
N LEU A 4 18.39 -16.21 12.19
CA LEU A 4 18.51 -15.90 10.76
C LEU A 4 17.16 -15.59 10.12
N VAL A 5 16.10 -16.26 10.59
CA VAL A 5 14.73 -16.01 10.13
C VAL A 5 14.21 -14.69 10.70
N ARG A 6 14.48 -14.39 11.98
CA ARG A 6 14.12 -13.09 12.59
C ARG A 6 14.85 -11.92 11.97
N GLU A 7 16.15 -12.06 11.72
CA GLU A 7 16.97 -11.04 11.06
C GLU A 7 16.43 -10.76 9.63
N ARG A 8 16.06 -11.82 8.92
CA ARG A 8 15.47 -11.71 7.57
C ARG A 8 14.09 -11.06 7.62
N LEU A 9 13.21 -11.47 8.54
CA LEU A 9 11.91 -10.85 8.76
C LEU A 9 12.03 -9.37 9.13
N ARG A 10 12.98 -9.02 9.99
CA ARG A 10 13.22 -7.64 10.40
C ARG A 10 13.71 -6.79 9.24
N ARG A 11 14.70 -7.27 8.46
CA ARG A 11 15.13 -6.60 7.23
C ARG A 11 14.00 -6.46 6.23
N THR A 12 13.23 -7.50 6.00
CA THR A 12 12.06 -7.43 5.11
C THR A 12 11.02 -6.42 5.63
N SER A 13 10.81 -6.33 6.94
CA SER A 13 9.92 -5.32 7.55
C SER A 13 10.45 -3.90 7.45
N ASP A 14 11.77 -3.70 7.50
CA ASP A 14 12.42 -2.40 7.36
C ASP A 14 12.47 -1.96 5.87
N ASP A 15 12.69 -2.93 4.96
CA ASP A 15 12.71 -2.75 3.50
C ASP A 15 11.31 -2.50 2.95
N LEU A 16 10.31 -3.23 3.47
CA LEU A 16 8.92 -2.85 3.34
C LEU A 16 8.80 -1.48 3.97
N SER A 17 8.54 -0.47 3.16
CA SER A 17 8.30 0.91 3.59
C SER A 17 7.01 1.07 4.42
N LEU A 18 6.65 0.10 5.25
CA LEU A 18 5.54 0.06 6.22
C LEU A 18 5.62 1.25 7.18
N HIS A 19 6.83 1.58 7.64
CA HIS A 19 7.06 2.69 8.58
C HIS A 19 6.93 4.08 7.91
N THR A 20 7.23 4.19 6.62
CA THR A 20 6.97 5.41 5.82
C THR A 20 5.56 5.44 5.24
N ALA A 21 4.80 4.33 5.35
CA ALA A 21 3.36 4.26 5.07
C ALA A 21 2.52 4.68 6.27
N SER A 22 3.13 4.81 7.44
CA SER A 22 2.41 5.22 8.64
C SER A 22 1.74 6.57 8.36
N PRO A 23 0.43 6.67 8.59
CA PRO A 23 -0.27 7.91 8.34
C PRO A 23 0.41 9.01 9.18
N PRO A 24 0.60 10.22 8.63
CA PRO A 24 0.88 11.39 9.46
C PRO A 24 -0.02 11.38 10.69
N SER A 25 0.47 11.77 11.88
CA SER A 25 -0.27 11.67 13.15
C SER A 25 -1.72 12.19 13.07
N LYS A 26 -1.94 13.22 12.26
CA LYS A 26 -3.25 13.81 12.01
C LYS A 26 -4.22 12.94 11.20
N ILE A 27 -3.75 11.94 10.44
CA ILE A 27 -4.60 10.96 9.75
C ILE A 27 -4.95 9.82 10.71
N GLU A 28 -4.06 9.45 11.63
CA GLU A 28 -4.41 8.54 12.72
C GLU A 28 -5.52 9.12 13.61
N GLU A 29 -5.52 10.42 13.86
CA GLU A 29 -6.64 11.12 14.52
C GLU A 29 -7.97 10.91 13.77
N VAL A 30 -7.95 10.91 12.44
CA VAL A 30 -9.16 10.69 11.61
C VAL A 30 -9.60 9.23 11.65
N PHE A 31 -8.66 8.28 11.67
CA PHE A 31 -8.97 6.84 11.76
C PHE A 31 -9.48 6.42 13.14
N ASN A 32 -9.00 7.06 14.20
CA ASN A 32 -9.43 6.80 15.57
C ASN A 32 -10.59 7.72 15.99
N PHE A 33 -11.24 8.37 15.05
CA PHE A 33 -12.31 9.31 15.34
C PHE A 33 -13.53 8.60 15.96
N ASP A 34 -14.01 9.11 17.10
CA ASP A 34 -15.23 8.60 17.73
C ASP A 34 -16.48 9.14 17.02
N ALA A 35 -17.21 8.25 16.37
CA ALA A 35 -18.45 8.58 15.67
C ALA A 35 -19.51 9.24 16.58
N HIS A 36 -19.48 9.01 17.90
CA HIS A 36 -20.40 9.64 18.84
C HIS A 36 -20.14 11.15 19.00
N GLU A 37 -18.92 11.61 18.73
CA GLU A 37 -18.55 13.02 18.80
C GLU A 37 -18.80 13.76 17.49
N MET A 38 -19.29 13.06 16.45
CA MET A 38 -19.40 13.61 15.11
C MET A 38 -20.22 14.89 15.08
N GLU A 39 -21.36 14.94 15.76
CA GLU A 39 -22.23 16.13 15.83
C GLU A 39 -21.56 17.36 16.44
N ALA A 40 -20.68 17.16 17.44
CA ALA A 40 -20.02 18.24 18.17
C ALA A 40 -18.84 18.86 17.37
N ILE A 41 -18.26 18.13 16.42
CA ILE A 41 -17.13 18.62 15.64
C ILE A 41 -17.55 19.74 14.68
N PRO A 42 -16.81 20.87 14.57
CA PRO A 42 -17.11 21.90 13.59
C PRO A 42 -17.01 21.41 12.13
N SER A 43 -17.91 21.87 11.26
CA SER A 43 -17.90 21.53 9.81
C SER A 43 -16.57 21.82 9.10
N GLN A 44 -15.82 22.83 9.59
CA GLN A 44 -14.49 23.15 9.09
C GLN A 44 -13.49 22.00 9.33
N VAL A 45 -13.55 21.37 10.50
CA VAL A 45 -12.70 20.23 10.87
C VAL A 45 -13.07 18.99 10.05
N LEU A 46 -14.36 18.69 9.88
CA LEU A 46 -14.80 17.59 9.00
C LEU A 46 -14.32 17.78 7.55
N SER A 47 -14.33 19.03 7.08
CA SER A 47 -13.80 19.39 5.75
C SER A 47 -12.28 19.19 5.68
N GLN A 48 -11.53 19.56 6.72
CA GLN A 48 -10.10 19.30 6.83
C GLN A 48 -9.80 17.80 6.80
N TYR A 49 -10.50 16.99 7.59
CA TYR A 49 -10.35 15.53 7.60
C TYR A 49 -10.59 14.92 6.21
N THR A 50 -11.63 15.38 5.51
CA THR A 50 -11.92 14.94 4.14
C THR A 50 -10.75 15.24 3.19
N VAL A 51 -10.14 16.43 3.27
CA VAL A 51 -8.98 16.79 2.45
C VAL A 51 -7.76 15.93 2.80
N MET A 52 -7.52 15.72 4.09
CA MET A 52 -6.39 14.91 4.57
C MET A 52 -6.48 13.45 4.12
N LEU A 53 -7.64 12.82 4.25
CA LEU A 53 -7.89 11.48 3.73
C LEU A 53 -7.72 11.41 2.21
N GLY A 54 -8.16 12.45 1.48
CA GLY A 54 -7.95 12.54 0.04
C GLY A 54 -6.47 12.61 -0.35
N GLN A 55 -5.67 13.40 0.36
CA GLN A 55 -4.22 13.48 0.14
C GLN A 55 -3.53 12.14 0.46
N TYR A 56 -3.93 11.50 1.55
CA TYR A 56 -3.40 10.19 1.93
C TYR A 56 -3.72 9.12 0.89
N LEU A 57 -4.95 9.11 0.37
CA LEU A 57 -5.37 8.19 -0.68
C LEU A 57 -4.51 8.34 -1.95
N ILE A 58 -4.17 9.58 -2.33
CA ILE A 58 -3.26 9.85 -3.45
C ILE A 58 -1.88 9.26 -3.18
N THR A 59 -1.34 9.43 -1.97
CA THR A 59 -0.05 8.85 -1.58
C THR A 59 -0.07 7.32 -1.65
N LEU A 60 -1.11 6.67 -1.11
CA LEU A 60 -1.25 5.21 -1.15
C LEU A 60 -1.38 4.70 -2.59
N GLN A 61 -2.17 5.39 -3.42
CA GLN A 61 -2.34 5.01 -4.81
C GLN A 61 -1.06 5.19 -5.63
N TYR A 62 -0.28 6.24 -5.36
CA TYR A 62 1.04 6.41 -5.96
C TYR A 62 1.94 5.23 -5.61
N ARG A 63 2.05 4.88 -4.32
CA ARG A 63 2.88 3.76 -3.86
C ARG A 63 2.45 2.43 -4.47
N TYR A 64 1.16 2.11 -4.42
CA TYR A 64 0.62 0.92 -5.05
C TYR A 64 1.02 0.81 -6.53
N ASN A 65 0.92 1.92 -7.27
CA ASN A 65 1.29 1.95 -8.68
C ASN A 65 2.80 1.75 -8.89
N VAL A 66 3.65 2.36 -8.05
CA VAL A 66 5.10 2.18 -8.10
C VAL A 66 5.45 0.71 -7.85
N SER A 67 5.02 0.14 -6.72
CA SER A 67 5.33 -1.26 -6.35
C SER A 67 4.80 -2.25 -7.40
N ARG A 68 3.63 -1.98 -7.99
CA ARG A 68 3.09 -2.78 -9.10
C ARG A 68 3.98 -2.75 -10.35
N VAL A 69 4.48 -1.58 -10.72
CA VAL A 69 5.37 -1.43 -11.89
C VAL A 69 6.73 -2.06 -11.61
N GLU A 70 7.27 -1.87 -10.41
CA GLU A 70 8.53 -2.46 -9.98
C GLU A 70 8.48 -3.98 -9.98
N ALA A 71 7.45 -4.58 -9.36
CA ALA A 71 7.21 -6.01 -9.39
C ALA A 71 7.15 -6.54 -10.83
N GLY A 72 6.42 -5.85 -11.72
CA GLY A 72 6.34 -6.21 -13.14
C GLY A 72 7.68 -6.11 -13.88
N SER A 73 8.49 -5.11 -13.57
CA SER A 73 9.81 -4.90 -14.18
C SER A 73 10.82 -5.94 -13.71
N LYS A 74 10.92 -6.14 -12.39
CA LYS A 74 11.82 -7.11 -11.74
C LYS A 74 11.49 -8.54 -12.16
N ARG A 75 10.20 -8.90 -12.23
CA ARG A 75 9.76 -10.21 -12.74
C ARG A 75 10.24 -10.47 -14.16
N LYS A 76 10.07 -9.50 -15.06
CA LYS A 76 10.53 -9.62 -16.46
C LYS A 76 12.05 -9.73 -16.56
N ALA A 77 12.79 -9.00 -15.72
CA ALA A 77 14.25 -9.07 -15.69
C ALA A 77 14.73 -10.46 -15.22
N LEU A 78 14.14 -10.97 -14.13
CA LEU A 78 14.41 -12.30 -13.58
C LEU A 78 14.10 -13.38 -14.62
N ASP A 79 12.90 -13.38 -15.22
CA ASP A 79 12.49 -14.36 -16.23
C ASP A 79 13.44 -14.37 -17.45
N ARG A 80 13.91 -13.20 -17.91
CA ARG A 80 14.84 -13.10 -19.05
C ARG A 80 16.20 -13.70 -18.72
N LYS A 81 16.76 -13.37 -17.56
CA LYS A 81 18.08 -13.85 -17.14
C LYS A 81 18.06 -15.34 -16.82
N VAL A 82 17.06 -15.82 -16.09
CA VAL A 82 16.87 -17.25 -15.80
C VAL A 82 16.76 -18.05 -17.11
N LYS A 83 15.96 -17.59 -18.08
CA LYS A 83 15.89 -18.24 -19.40
C LYS A 83 17.23 -18.23 -20.14
N SER A 84 18.04 -17.18 -19.99
CA SER A 84 19.37 -17.11 -20.58
C SER A 84 20.31 -18.16 -20.00
N LEU A 85 20.35 -18.30 -18.67
CA LEU A 85 21.19 -19.29 -17.96
C LEU A 85 20.74 -20.73 -18.24
N ILE A 86 19.44 -20.97 -18.29
CA ILE A 86 18.90 -22.29 -18.64
C ILE A 86 19.28 -22.68 -20.08
N ARG A 87 19.35 -21.70 -20.99
CA ARG A 87 19.77 -21.92 -22.40
C ARG A 87 21.27 -22.11 -22.57
N SER A 88 22.12 -21.51 -21.71
CA SER A 88 23.57 -21.76 -21.77
C SER A 88 23.92 -23.19 -21.35
N GLY A 89 23.02 -23.88 -20.65
CA GLY A 89 23.09 -25.32 -20.40
C GLY A 89 23.76 -25.71 -19.09
N ASP A 90 24.24 -24.74 -18.31
CA ASP A 90 25.06 -24.98 -17.11
C ASP A 90 24.26 -25.23 -15.82
N ILE A 91 22.92 -25.12 -15.89
CA ILE A 91 22.06 -25.25 -14.70
C ILE A 91 21.50 -26.68 -14.56
N PRO A 92 21.87 -27.42 -13.50
CA PRO A 92 21.36 -28.76 -13.23
C PRO A 92 19.88 -28.74 -12.82
N GLY A 93 19.13 -29.80 -13.13
CA GLY A 93 17.74 -29.99 -12.70
C GLY A 93 16.95 -30.87 -13.66
N LYS A 94 15.97 -31.63 -13.15
CA LYS A 94 15.15 -32.55 -13.95
C LYS A 94 13.91 -31.87 -14.52
N SER A 95 13.34 -30.94 -13.75
CA SER A 95 12.17 -30.15 -14.16
C SER A 95 12.55 -28.70 -14.49
N LEU A 96 11.67 -27.99 -15.23
CA LEU A 96 11.87 -26.56 -15.50
C LEU A 96 11.94 -25.76 -14.19
N SER A 97 11.03 -26.03 -13.25
CA SER A 97 10.98 -25.34 -11.95
C SER A 97 12.23 -25.57 -11.11
N GLU A 98 12.78 -26.79 -11.09
CA GLU A 98 14.06 -27.07 -10.42
C GLU A 98 15.22 -26.30 -11.07
N ARG A 99 15.26 -26.21 -12.40
CA ARG A 99 16.29 -25.45 -13.12
C ARG A 99 16.16 -23.95 -12.88
N GLU A 100 14.95 -23.42 -12.77
CA GLU A 100 14.72 -22.01 -12.43
C GLU A 100 15.22 -21.71 -11.01
N ALA A 101 14.85 -22.54 -10.03
CA ALA A 101 15.31 -22.39 -8.65
C ALA A 101 16.83 -22.49 -8.54
N ASN A 102 17.46 -23.45 -9.23
CA ASN A 102 18.91 -23.60 -9.23
C ASN A 102 19.61 -22.45 -9.95
N ALA A 103 19.02 -21.89 -11.01
CA ALA A 103 19.56 -20.71 -11.69
C ALA A 103 19.60 -19.50 -10.74
N ILE A 104 18.51 -19.25 -10.02
CA ILE A 104 18.44 -18.17 -9.05
C ILE A 104 19.42 -18.42 -7.90
N ALA A 105 19.48 -19.64 -7.37
CA ALA A 105 20.42 -19.99 -6.30
C ALA A 105 21.90 -19.86 -6.71
N SER A 106 22.21 -20.01 -8.00
CA SER A 106 23.58 -19.96 -8.52
C SER A 106 24.13 -18.54 -8.78
N ASP A 107 23.26 -17.53 -8.88
CA ASP A 107 23.64 -16.17 -9.26
C ASP A 107 23.21 -15.16 -8.18
N PRO A 108 24.15 -14.54 -7.43
CA PRO A 108 23.82 -13.56 -6.39
C PRO A 108 22.96 -12.39 -6.89
N TYR A 109 23.12 -11.98 -8.15
CA TYR A 109 22.31 -10.93 -8.74
C TYR A 109 20.85 -11.37 -8.97
N LEU A 110 20.63 -12.65 -9.30
CA LEU A 110 19.27 -13.19 -9.40
C LEU A 110 18.60 -13.33 -8.04
N GLN A 111 19.35 -13.68 -6.99
CA GLN A 111 18.82 -13.70 -5.62
C GLN A 111 18.40 -12.30 -5.16
N GLU A 112 19.20 -11.28 -5.46
CA GLU A 112 18.86 -9.89 -5.15
C GLU A 112 17.61 -9.45 -5.93
N LEU A 113 17.53 -9.74 -7.23
CA LEU A 113 16.34 -9.45 -8.03
C LEU A 113 15.08 -10.17 -7.53
N GLU A 114 15.21 -11.41 -7.07
CA GLU A 114 14.11 -12.18 -6.49
C GLU A 114 13.63 -11.52 -5.19
N GLN A 115 14.55 -11.14 -4.32
CA GLN A 115 14.22 -10.44 -3.08
C GLN A 115 13.53 -9.10 -3.35
N GLU A 116 14.04 -8.29 -4.27
CA GLU A 116 13.42 -7.01 -4.65
C GLU A 116 12.03 -7.21 -5.27
N TYR A 117 11.86 -8.27 -6.07
CA TYR A 117 10.56 -8.63 -6.62
C TYR A 117 9.56 -9.00 -5.52
N ASP A 118 9.98 -9.84 -4.57
CA ASP A 118 9.14 -10.28 -3.47
C ASP A 118 8.71 -9.10 -2.57
N ILE A 119 9.63 -8.16 -2.29
CA ILE A 119 9.33 -6.92 -1.55
C ILE A 119 8.28 -6.09 -2.31
N ALA A 120 8.48 -5.86 -3.61
CA ALA A 120 7.54 -5.06 -4.41
C ALA A 120 6.15 -5.71 -4.52
N VAL A 121 6.08 -7.05 -4.59
CA VAL A 121 4.82 -7.80 -4.54
C VAL A 121 4.15 -7.66 -3.18
N ALA A 122 4.90 -7.86 -2.09
CA ALA A 122 4.36 -7.74 -0.74
C ALA A 122 3.82 -6.33 -0.46
N GLU A 123 4.52 -5.28 -0.91
CA GLU A 123 4.04 -3.90 -0.76
C GLU A 123 2.77 -3.65 -1.60
N ARG A 124 2.72 -4.15 -2.84
CA ARG A 124 1.50 -4.07 -3.66
C ARG A 124 0.32 -4.74 -2.97
N ASP A 125 0.51 -5.96 -2.46
CA ASP A 125 -0.55 -6.77 -1.86
C ASP A 125 -1.05 -6.15 -0.55
N LEU A 126 -0.15 -5.54 0.23
CA LEU A 126 -0.52 -4.79 1.43
C LEU A 126 -1.41 -3.58 1.10
N LEU A 127 -1.12 -2.89 0.00
CA LEU A 127 -1.85 -1.69 -0.42
C LEU A 127 -3.12 -2.01 -1.22
N GLU A 128 -3.34 -3.26 -1.60
CA GLU A 128 -4.51 -3.64 -2.38
C GLU A 128 -5.79 -3.54 -1.55
N GLY A 129 -6.75 -2.75 -2.02
CA GLY A 129 -8.08 -2.62 -1.41
C GLY A 129 -8.15 -1.71 -0.17
N ILE A 130 -7.05 -1.10 0.27
CA ILE A 130 -7.03 -0.13 1.38
C ILE A 130 -7.76 1.17 1.04
N ASP A 131 -7.95 1.45 -0.24
CA ASP A 131 -8.64 2.63 -0.76
C ASP A 131 -10.13 2.66 -0.38
N LYS A 132 -10.80 1.50 -0.43
CA LYS A 132 -12.23 1.38 -0.15
C LYS A 132 -12.65 1.92 1.22
N PRO A 133 -12.10 1.47 2.35
CA PRO A 133 -12.49 1.97 3.67
C PRO A 133 -12.21 3.47 3.83
N ILE A 134 -11.13 3.98 3.23
CA ILE A 134 -10.81 5.41 3.25
C ILE A 134 -11.86 6.22 2.48
N ILE A 135 -12.28 5.74 1.30
CA ILE A 135 -13.33 6.37 0.49
C ILE A 135 -14.67 6.36 1.21
N GLU A 136 -15.03 5.25 1.87
CA GLU A 136 -16.25 5.15 2.67
C GLU A 136 -16.27 6.16 3.81
N LEU A 137 -15.16 6.27 4.55
CA LEU A 137 -15.01 7.27 5.62
C LEU A 137 -15.10 8.70 5.07
N MET A 138 -14.43 9.01 3.96
CA MET A 138 -14.54 10.31 3.30
C MET A 138 -15.98 10.63 2.90
N ASN A 139 -16.74 9.65 2.40
CA ASN A 139 -18.13 9.84 2.01
C ASN A 139 -19.03 10.07 3.21
N ALA A 140 -18.81 9.38 4.33
CA ALA A 140 -19.53 9.62 5.59
C ALA A 140 -19.32 11.07 6.09
N LEU A 141 -18.07 11.54 6.12
CA LEU A 141 -17.73 12.91 6.53
C LEU A 141 -18.36 13.97 5.60
N LYS A 142 -18.38 13.71 4.28
CA LYS A 142 -19.03 14.59 3.30
C LYS A 142 -20.55 14.63 3.48
N ALA A 143 -21.18 13.48 3.71
CA ALA A 143 -22.62 13.38 3.92
C ALA A 143 -23.05 14.18 5.15
N GLU A 144 -22.29 14.08 6.25
CA GLU A 144 -22.54 14.85 7.46
C GLU A 144 -22.38 16.37 7.25
N ASN A 145 -21.34 16.80 6.52
CA ASN A 145 -21.18 18.21 6.16
C ASN A 145 -22.34 18.74 5.30
N ASN A 146 -22.83 17.94 4.36
CA ASN A 146 -23.96 18.31 3.52
C ASN A 146 -25.25 18.42 4.34
N ARG A 147 -25.52 17.46 5.23
CA ARG A 147 -26.66 17.51 6.17
C ARG A 147 -26.71 18.83 6.93
N ARG A 148 -25.59 19.23 7.54
CA ARG A 148 -25.50 20.49 8.30
C ARG A 148 -25.70 21.73 7.44
N ARG A 149 -25.20 21.70 6.20
CA ARG A 149 -25.40 22.80 5.25
C ARG A 149 -26.87 22.95 4.92
N ASP A 150 -27.55 21.84 4.66
CA ASP A 150 -28.96 21.83 4.28
C ASP A 150 -29.85 22.26 5.46
N GLU A 151 -29.55 21.83 6.69
CA GLU A 151 -30.19 22.33 7.92
C GLU A 151 -30.05 23.85 8.07
N ARG A 152 -28.83 24.40 7.89
CA ARG A 152 -28.60 25.85 7.93
C ARG A 152 -29.38 26.58 6.85
N ASN A 153 -29.49 26.02 5.65
CA ASN A 153 -30.24 26.61 4.56
C ASN A 153 -31.75 26.62 4.83
N ILE A 154 -32.28 25.58 5.46
CA ILE A 154 -33.69 25.51 5.89
C ILE A 154 -33.96 26.57 6.94
N ILE A 155 -33.14 26.63 8.01
CA ILE A 155 -33.27 27.63 9.08
C ILE A 155 -33.18 29.06 8.53
N ALA A 156 -32.27 29.31 7.58
CA ALA A 156 -32.15 30.61 6.94
C ALA A 156 -33.42 30.96 6.15
N LYS A 157 -34.01 30.01 5.41
CA LYS A 157 -35.27 30.22 4.69
C LYS A 157 -36.47 30.43 5.61
N GLU A 158 -36.51 29.83 6.79
CA GLU A 158 -37.60 30.01 7.75
C GLU A 158 -37.57 31.37 8.48
N ARG A 159 -36.41 32.04 8.46
CA ARG A 159 -36.23 33.37 9.08
C ARG A 159 -36.54 34.55 8.16
N TYR A 160 -36.73 34.31 6.86
CA TYR A 160 -37.03 35.31 5.82
C TYR A 160 -38.41 35.04 5.21
#